data_AF-A0A945LQ20-F1
#
_entry.id   AF-A0A945LQ20-F1
#
_cell.length_a   1.000
_cell.length_b   1.000
_cell.length_c   1.000
_cell.angle_alpha   90.00
_cell.angle_beta   90.00
_cell.angle_gamma   90.00
#
_symmetry.space_group_name_H-M   'P 1'
#
loop_
_entity.id
_entity.type
_entity.pdbx_description
1 polymer ?
#
loop_
_entity_poly.entity_id
_entity_poly.type
_entity_poly.pdbx_seq_one_letter_code
_entity_poly.pdbx_strand_id
1 'polypeptide(L)'
;GNYGYSSDISGVISFAGGINDVNWIDANDEPLVSIQGTSDLTVNYNCGPGQNLSSVLTLCGSGEMHPRADNVGLHNEKLIFNGEGHTWAAYGNSNPKFVQALDFTTNSLYELLPCNNTTSISSVNSEKNLIKITDLLGRKTERTINTPLFYIYSNGEVEKKIFVN
;
A
#
# COMPACT_ATOMS: atom_id res chain seq x y z
N GLY A 1 14.56 -6.25 -9.49
CA GLY A 1 13.17 -5.87 -9.83
C GLY A 1 12.81 -6.32 -11.23
N ASN A 2 11.60 -5.96 -11.67
CA ASN A 2 11.12 -6.19 -13.05
C ASN A 2 11.77 -5.18 -14.01
N TYR A 3 12.02 -5.60 -15.26
CA TYR A 3 12.60 -4.71 -16.28
C TYR A 3 11.69 -3.48 -16.51
N GLY A 4 12.28 -2.29 -16.41
CA GLY A 4 11.57 -1.02 -16.56
C GLY A 4 10.95 -0.45 -15.26
N TYR A 5 11.14 -1.10 -14.12
CA TYR A 5 10.66 -0.63 -12.81
C TYR A 5 11.82 -0.43 -11.84
N SER A 6 11.67 0.52 -10.91
CA SER A 6 12.67 0.72 -9.86
C SER A 6 12.84 -0.55 -9.02
N SER A 7 14.05 -0.74 -8.50
CA SER A 7 14.36 -1.75 -7.48
C SER A 7 14.67 -1.11 -6.13
N ASP A 8 14.45 0.19 -6.00
CA ASP A 8 14.53 0.89 -4.71
C ASP A 8 13.46 0.34 -3.76
N ILE A 9 13.77 0.37 -2.48
CA ILE A 9 12.81 -0.01 -1.44
C ILE A 9 11.71 1.06 -1.41
N SER A 10 10.47 0.64 -1.15
CA SER A 10 9.32 1.56 -1.04
C SER A 10 8.56 1.41 0.27
N GLY A 11 9.03 0.52 1.14
CA GLY A 11 8.45 0.25 2.45
C GLY A 11 9.04 -1.03 3.05
N VAL A 12 8.88 -1.16 4.36
CA VAL A 12 9.32 -2.30 5.16
C VAL A 12 8.10 -2.95 5.79
N ILE A 13 8.00 -4.28 5.69
CA ILE A 13 6.95 -5.08 6.32
C ILE A 13 7.61 -6.05 7.30
N SER A 14 7.20 -6.01 8.57
CA SER A 14 7.77 -6.84 9.64
C SER A 14 6.70 -7.67 10.35
N PHE A 15 6.78 -8.99 10.24
CA PHE A 15 5.89 -9.93 10.95
C PHE A 15 6.66 -10.57 12.10
N ALA A 16 6.30 -10.23 13.34
CA ALA A 16 6.97 -10.68 14.55
C ALA A 16 8.50 -10.43 14.54
N GLY A 17 8.93 -9.35 13.86
CA GLY A 17 10.33 -8.97 13.71
C GLY A 17 10.78 -7.90 14.68
N GLY A 18 12.06 -7.57 14.61
CA GLY A 18 12.70 -6.55 15.45
C GLY A 18 14.07 -6.15 14.92
N ILE A 19 14.57 -5.03 15.41
CA ILE A 19 15.84 -4.42 15.01
C ILE A 19 16.80 -4.38 16.21
N ASN A 20 18.11 -4.42 15.97
CA ASN A 20 19.08 -4.38 17.07
C ASN A 20 19.23 -2.98 17.69
N ASP A 21 19.18 -1.94 16.87
CA ASP A 21 19.27 -0.55 17.31
C ASP A 21 18.13 0.25 16.69
N VAL A 22 17.24 0.77 17.53
CA VAL A 22 16.12 1.59 17.07
C VAL A 22 16.61 2.89 16.44
N ASN A 23 17.80 3.38 16.78
CA ASN A 23 18.33 4.61 16.20
C ASN A 23 18.68 4.48 14.70
N TRP A 24 18.66 3.26 14.14
CA TRP A 24 18.75 3.05 12.70
C TRP A 24 17.51 3.52 11.95
N ILE A 25 16.37 3.67 12.63
CA ILE A 25 15.16 4.26 12.05
C ILE A 25 15.34 5.78 12.04
N ASP A 26 15.29 6.41 10.88
CA ASP A 26 15.31 7.87 10.71
C ASP A 26 14.25 8.40 9.73
N ALA A 27 14.19 9.71 9.56
CA ALA A 27 13.15 10.38 8.78
C ALA A 27 13.26 10.16 7.26
N ASN A 28 14.39 9.64 6.77
CA ASN A 28 14.65 9.37 5.36
C ASN A 28 14.32 7.92 4.97
N ASP A 29 14.00 7.07 5.93
CA ASP A 29 13.63 5.68 5.65
C ASP A 29 12.28 5.58 4.94
N GLU A 30 12.05 4.44 4.31
CA GLU A 30 10.75 4.11 3.75
C GLU A 30 9.73 3.74 4.83
N PRO A 31 8.42 3.85 4.54
CA PRO A 31 7.34 3.51 5.46
C PRO A 31 7.49 2.15 6.17
N LEU A 32 7.16 2.09 7.47
CA LEU A 32 7.23 0.87 8.27
C LEU A 32 5.83 0.33 8.61
N VAL A 33 5.53 -0.89 8.17
CA VAL A 33 4.35 -1.65 8.60
C VAL A 33 4.80 -2.83 9.45
N SER A 34 4.31 -2.95 10.69
CA SER A 34 4.65 -4.08 11.55
C SER A 34 3.45 -4.76 12.19
N ILE A 35 3.58 -6.06 12.45
CA ILE A 35 2.58 -6.85 13.16
C ILE A 35 3.29 -7.68 14.20
N GLN A 36 2.86 -7.61 15.47
CA GLN A 36 3.51 -8.36 16.54
C GLN A 36 2.60 -8.61 17.73
N GLY A 37 2.85 -9.72 18.42
CA GLY A 37 2.21 -10.03 19.70
C GLY A 37 2.95 -9.41 20.88
N THR A 38 2.22 -8.94 21.90
CA THR A 38 2.84 -8.27 23.06
C THR A 38 3.57 -9.22 24.00
N SER A 39 3.29 -10.53 23.91
CA SER A 39 3.92 -11.58 24.71
C SER A 39 4.95 -12.37 23.90
N ASP A 40 5.47 -11.78 22.82
CA ASP A 40 6.56 -12.37 22.04
C ASP A 40 7.85 -12.34 22.85
N LEU A 41 8.37 -13.53 23.16
CA LEU A 41 9.64 -13.73 23.88
C LEU A 41 10.77 -14.21 22.96
N THR A 42 10.46 -14.50 21.69
CA THR A 42 11.45 -14.90 20.69
C THR A 42 12.10 -13.65 20.09
N VAL A 43 11.26 -12.71 19.67
CA VAL A 43 11.67 -11.36 19.33
C VAL A 43 10.84 -10.45 20.22
N ASN A 44 11.48 -9.87 21.23
CA ASN A 44 10.75 -9.14 22.26
C ASN A 44 9.87 -8.05 21.64
N TYR A 45 8.64 -7.88 22.14
CA TYR A 45 7.78 -6.78 21.71
C TYR A 45 8.45 -5.42 21.96
N ASN A 46 9.09 -5.27 23.12
CA ASN A 46 9.96 -4.14 23.44
C ASN A 46 11.40 -4.51 23.06
N CYS A 47 12.41 -4.09 23.82
CA CYS A 47 13.78 -4.58 23.68
C CYS A 47 14.05 -5.76 24.62
N GLY A 48 14.69 -6.80 24.10
CA GLY A 48 15.19 -7.93 24.89
C GLY A 48 16.11 -8.84 24.10
N PRO A 49 16.89 -9.71 24.76
CA PRO A 49 17.71 -10.70 24.07
C PRO A 49 16.84 -11.63 23.22
N GLY A 50 17.28 -11.94 22.00
CA GLY A 50 16.59 -12.88 21.13
C GLY A 50 16.42 -14.26 21.79
N GLN A 51 15.27 -14.90 21.55
CA GLN A 51 14.86 -16.15 22.22
C GLN A 51 14.87 -16.08 23.76
N ASN A 52 14.92 -14.86 24.32
CA ASN A 52 15.12 -14.61 25.74
C ASN A 52 16.42 -15.23 26.30
N LEU A 53 17.45 -15.36 25.44
CA LEU A 53 18.76 -15.92 25.78
C LEU A 53 19.83 -14.83 25.75
N SER A 54 20.45 -14.52 26.88
CA SER A 54 21.42 -13.42 27.03
C SER A 54 22.63 -13.47 26.10
N SER A 55 22.96 -14.64 25.55
CA SER A 55 24.01 -14.82 24.54
C SER A 55 23.59 -14.41 23.13
N VAL A 56 22.30 -14.15 22.90
CA VAL A 56 21.74 -13.71 21.63
C VAL A 56 21.60 -12.21 21.64
N LEU A 57 21.84 -11.58 20.48
CA LEU A 57 21.72 -10.14 20.30
C LEU A 57 20.38 -9.62 20.82
N THR A 58 20.40 -8.42 21.41
CA THR A 58 19.18 -7.73 21.81
C THR A 58 18.43 -7.27 20.57
N LEU A 59 17.13 -7.54 20.51
CA LEU A 59 16.24 -7.09 19.46
C LEU A 59 15.13 -6.27 20.10
N CYS A 60 14.78 -5.19 19.43
CA CYS A 60 13.71 -4.28 19.77
C CYS A 60 12.58 -4.43 18.74
N GLY A 61 11.45 -4.94 19.21
CA GLY A 61 10.26 -5.14 18.38
C GLY A 61 9.43 -3.87 18.19
N SER A 62 8.19 -4.10 17.80
CA SER A 62 7.22 -3.07 17.41
C SER A 62 6.87 -2.09 18.54
N GLY A 63 7.07 -2.50 19.79
CA GLY A 63 6.92 -1.65 20.98
C GLY A 63 7.93 -0.50 21.03
N GLU A 64 9.09 -0.63 20.40
CA GLU A 64 10.15 0.38 20.40
C GLU A 64 10.42 0.96 19.00
N MET A 65 10.25 0.15 17.94
CA MET A 65 10.39 0.63 16.55
C MET A 65 9.38 1.73 16.22
N HIS A 66 8.11 1.59 16.63
CA HIS A 66 7.08 2.57 16.29
C HIS A 66 7.21 3.90 17.05
N PRO A 67 7.43 3.94 18.38
CA PRO A 67 7.72 5.21 19.06
C PRO A 67 8.91 5.95 18.47
N ARG A 68 9.94 5.22 18.03
CA ARG A 68 11.07 5.82 17.32
C ARG A 68 10.67 6.39 15.96
N ALA A 69 9.92 5.64 15.15
CA ALA A 69 9.41 6.08 13.86
C ALA A 69 8.54 7.35 14.01
N ASP A 70 7.62 7.36 14.97
CA ASP A 70 6.79 8.50 15.32
C ASP A 70 7.63 9.73 15.69
N ASN A 71 8.68 9.54 16.51
CA ASN A 71 9.55 10.62 16.95
C ASN A 71 10.35 11.27 15.80
N VAL A 72 10.69 10.52 14.76
CA VAL A 72 11.38 11.08 13.57
C VAL A 72 10.45 11.53 12.47
N GLY A 73 9.14 11.32 12.63
CA GLY A 73 8.15 11.65 11.60
C GLY A 73 8.11 10.67 10.43
N LEU A 74 8.61 9.45 10.62
CA LEU A 74 8.53 8.38 9.61
C LEU A 74 7.10 7.85 9.55
N HIS A 75 6.54 7.72 8.34
CA HIS A 75 5.22 7.10 8.16
C HIS A 75 5.28 5.64 8.61
N ASN A 76 4.40 5.26 9.53
CA ASN A 76 4.42 3.92 10.10
C ASN A 76 3.02 3.46 10.56
N GLU A 77 2.76 2.15 10.44
CA GLU A 77 1.52 1.50 10.83
C GLU A 77 1.80 0.20 11.59
N LYS A 78 0.99 -0.11 12.61
CA LYS A 78 1.15 -1.33 13.41
C LYS A 78 -0.15 -2.05 13.71
N LEU A 79 -0.12 -3.38 13.67
CA LEU A 79 -1.15 -4.24 14.23
C LEU A 79 -0.60 -5.02 15.42
N ILE A 80 -1.16 -4.78 16.61
CA ILE A 80 -0.69 -5.39 17.86
C ILE A 80 -1.67 -6.45 18.34
N PHE A 81 -1.18 -7.68 18.53
CA PHE A 81 -1.94 -8.77 19.11
C PHE A 81 -1.67 -8.89 20.61
N ASN A 82 -2.55 -8.28 21.42
CA ASN A 82 -2.42 -8.31 22.88
C ASN A 82 -2.45 -9.75 23.42
N GLY A 83 -1.43 -10.11 24.19
CA GLY A 83 -1.29 -11.41 24.84
C GLY A 83 -0.66 -12.51 23.97
N GLU A 84 -0.43 -12.26 22.67
CA GLU A 84 0.11 -13.28 21.76
C GLU A 84 1.63 -13.37 21.80
N GLY A 85 2.14 -14.60 21.66
CA GLY A 85 3.56 -14.88 21.48
C GLY A 85 3.98 -14.91 20.01
N HIS A 86 5.23 -15.30 19.74
CA HIS A 86 5.84 -15.25 18.40
C HIS A 86 5.12 -16.04 17.30
N THR A 87 4.46 -17.15 17.66
CA THR A 87 4.04 -18.20 16.72
C THR A 87 2.72 -17.92 16.00
N TRP A 88 2.12 -16.74 16.17
CA TRP A 88 0.84 -16.40 15.53
C TRP A 88 0.91 -16.52 14.00
N ALA A 89 2.08 -16.32 13.39
CA ALA A 89 2.28 -16.45 11.95
C ALA A 89 2.66 -17.88 11.48
N ALA A 90 3.07 -18.77 12.39
CA ALA A 90 3.74 -20.02 12.04
C ALA A 90 2.90 -21.01 11.22
N TYR A 91 1.57 -20.93 11.35
CA TYR A 91 0.63 -21.84 10.69
C TYR A 91 -0.09 -21.20 9.49
N GLY A 92 0.38 -20.03 9.03
CA GLY A 92 -0.18 -19.33 7.87
C GLY A 92 -1.70 -19.18 7.94
N ASN A 93 -2.39 -19.41 6.82
CA ASN A 93 -3.84 -19.21 6.68
C ASN A 93 -4.71 -20.07 7.62
N SER A 94 -4.16 -21.10 8.26
CA SER A 94 -4.90 -21.86 9.28
C SER A 94 -5.06 -21.09 10.59
N ASN A 95 -4.29 -20.04 10.82
CA ASN A 95 -4.44 -19.14 11.97
C ASN A 95 -5.19 -17.86 11.54
N PRO A 96 -6.35 -17.53 12.13
CA PRO A 96 -7.08 -16.30 11.79
C PRO A 96 -6.26 -15.03 12.03
N LYS A 97 -5.31 -15.03 12.96
CA LYS A 97 -4.43 -13.87 13.20
C LYS A 97 -3.46 -13.62 12.05
N PHE A 98 -3.00 -14.67 11.38
CA PHE A 98 -2.17 -14.52 10.19
C PHE A 98 -2.96 -13.90 9.04
N VAL A 99 -4.21 -14.34 8.83
CA VAL A 99 -5.11 -13.75 7.83
C VAL A 99 -5.38 -12.28 8.16
N GLN A 100 -5.66 -11.96 9.43
CA GLN A 100 -5.84 -10.58 9.88
C GLN A 100 -4.58 -9.71 9.63
N ALA A 101 -3.39 -10.25 9.89
CA ALA A 101 -2.13 -9.56 9.61
C ALA A 101 -1.92 -9.31 8.11
N LEU A 102 -2.31 -10.26 7.27
CA LEU A 102 -2.26 -10.11 5.81
C LEU A 102 -3.23 -9.04 5.31
N ASP A 103 -4.46 -9.04 5.80
CA ASP A 103 -5.48 -8.04 5.45
C ASP A 103 -5.04 -6.63 5.87
N PHE A 104 -4.54 -6.49 7.10
CA PHE A 104 -3.97 -5.24 7.59
C PHE A 104 -2.82 -4.75 6.70
N THR A 105 -1.83 -5.61 6.45
CA THR A 105 -0.67 -5.26 5.61
C THR A 105 -1.11 -4.85 4.20
N THR A 106 -2.06 -5.56 3.62
CA THR A 106 -2.57 -5.25 2.27
C THR A 106 -3.22 -3.87 2.22
N ASN A 107 -4.01 -3.52 3.23
CA ASN A 107 -4.65 -2.20 3.30
C ASN A 107 -3.62 -1.08 3.48
N SER A 108 -2.66 -1.24 4.40
CA SER A 108 -1.56 -0.29 4.60
C SER A 108 -0.76 -0.07 3.31
N LEU A 109 -0.40 -1.15 2.60
CA LEU A 109 0.31 -1.04 1.32
C LEU A 109 -0.52 -0.35 0.24
N TYR A 110 -1.83 -0.58 0.21
CA TYR A 110 -2.70 0.06 -0.76
C TYR A 110 -2.70 1.59 -0.60
N GLU A 111 -2.63 2.11 0.63
CA GLU A 111 -2.49 3.54 0.91
C GLU A 111 -1.17 4.14 0.40
N LEU A 112 -0.11 3.34 0.37
CA LEU A 112 1.21 3.75 -0.09
C LEU A 112 1.38 3.72 -1.62
N LEU A 113 0.43 3.14 -2.37
CA LEU A 113 0.54 3.07 -3.82
C LEU A 113 0.43 4.46 -4.47
N PRO A 114 1.32 4.83 -5.41
CA PRO A 114 1.29 6.15 -6.07
C PRO A 114 -0.02 6.48 -6.77
N CYS A 115 -0.78 5.47 -7.18
CA CYS A 115 -2.08 5.61 -7.84
C CYS A 115 -3.27 5.79 -6.89
N ASN A 116 -3.07 5.60 -5.58
CA ASN A 116 -4.11 5.84 -4.56
C ASN A 116 -4.09 7.28 -4.06
N ASN A 117 -2.96 7.98 -4.20
CA ASN A 117 -2.94 9.43 -4.08
C ASN A 117 -3.70 10.04 -5.27
N THR A 118 -4.92 10.51 -4.99
CA THR A 118 -5.68 11.35 -5.93
C THR A 118 -4.92 12.64 -6.16
N THR A 119 -3.96 12.61 -7.08
CA THR A 119 -3.55 13.84 -7.75
C THR A 119 -4.81 14.32 -8.45
N SER A 120 -5.33 15.46 -7.99
CA SER A 120 -6.31 16.19 -8.76
C SER A 120 -5.73 16.33 -10.15
N ILE A 121 -6.35 15.67 -11.13
CA ILE A 121 -6.00 15.87 -12.53
C ILE A 121 -6.36 17.34 -12.79
N SER A 122 -5.38 18.23 -12.68
CA SER A 122 -5.46 19.51 -13.36
C SER A 122 -5.56 19.13 -14.82
N SER A 123 -6.76 19.19 -15.39
CA SER A 123 -7.00 18.90 -16.79
C SER A 123 -5.98 19.70 -17.59
N VAL A 124 -4.97 19.03 -18.12
CA VAL A 124 -4.09 19.64 -19.09
C VAL A 124 -5.03 20.11 -20.19
N ASN A 125 -5.05 21.41 -20.45
CA ASN A 125 -5.90 22.02 -21.47
C ASN A 125 -5.32 21.64 -22.84
N SER A 126 -5.34 20.34 -23.13
CA SER A 126 -4.89 19.73 -24.35
C SER A 126 -5.92 20.03 -25.43
N GLU A 127 -5.45 20.38 -26.61
CA GLU A 127 -6.33 20.71 -27.74
C GLU A 127 -7.38 19.61 -27.96
N LYS A 128 -8.66 20.01 -27.97
CA LYS A 128 -9.82 19.14 -28.12
C LYS A 128 -10.15 18.95 -29.59
N ASN A 129 -9.51 17.97 -30.23
CA ASN A 129 -9.77 17.59 -31.62
C ASN A 129 -10.59 16.30 -31.67
N LEU A 130 -11.62 16.26 -32.51
CA LEU A 130 -12.47 15.06 -32.68
C LEU A 130 -11.68 13.97 -33.43
N ILE A 131 -11.52 12.79 -32.81
CA ILE A 131 -10.84 11.65 -33.43
C ILE A 131 -11.84 10.73 -34.15
N LYS A 132 -12.93 10.36 -33.47
CA LYS A 132 -13.92 9.42 -34.03
C LYS A 132 -15.29 9.58 -33.38
N ILE A 133 -16.31 9.23 -34.15
CA ILE A 133 -17.69 9.05 -33.68
C ILE A 133 -18.01 7.56 -33.75
N THR A 134 -18.55 7.01 -32.66
CA THR A 134 -18.97 5.62 -32.61
C THR A 134 -20.40 5.47 -32.10
N ASP A 135 -21.08 4.41 -32.52
CA ASP A 135 -22.36 4.00 -31.93
C ASP A 135 -22.17 3.23 -30.61
N LEU A 136 -23.28 2.77 -30.03
CA LEU A 136 -23.29 1.94 -28.80
C LEU A 136 -22.51 0.63 -28.92
N LEU A 137 -22.30 0.12 -30.14
CA LEU A 137 -21.56 -1.10 -30.39
C LEU A 137 -20.08 -0.82 -30.73
N GLY A 138 -19.64 0.45 -30.61
CA GLY A 138 -18.27 0.86 -30.89
C GLY A 138 -17.92 0.94 -32.37
N ARG A 139 -18.90 0.83 -33.27
CA ARG A 139 -18.68 0.90 -34.72
C ARG A 139 -18.49 2.37 -35.13
N LYS A 140 -17.48 2.64 -35.96
CA LYS A 140 -17.25 3.99 -36.49
C LYS A 140 -18.43 4.39 -37.37
N THR A 141 -18.99 5.55 -37.11
CA THR A 141 -20.17 6.08 -37.81
C THR A 141 -20.04 7.59 -37.99
N GLU A 142 -20.94 8.16 -38.77
CA GLU A 142 -21.12 9.61 -38.90
C GLU A 142 -22.29 10.08 -38.02
N ARG A 143 -22.61 11.37 -38.09
CA ARG A 143 -23.77 11.93 -37.38
C ARG A 143 -25.08 11.31 -37.86
N THR A 144 -25.77 10.58 -36.97
CA THR A 144 -27.10 10.00 -37.20
C THR A 144 -28.13 10.54 -36.21
N ILE A 145 -29.41 10.51 -36.61
CA ILE A 145 -30.55 10.89 -35.75
C ILE A 145 -31.11 9.68 -35.01
N ASN A 146 -31.80 9.94 -33.90
CA ASN A 146 -32.47 8.99 -33.02
C ASN A 146 -31.58 7.83 -32.54
N THR A 147 -30.26 8.03 -32.55
CA THR A 147 -29.26 7.04 -32.14
C THR A 147 -28.27 7.70 -31.17
N PRO A 148 -27.94 7.07 -30.04
CA PRO A 148 -26.86 7.54 -29.17
C PRO A 148 -25.49 7.38 -29.84
N LEU A 149 -24.72 8.46 -29.83
CA LEU A 149 -23.38 8.55 -30.41
C LEU A 149 -22.38 8.95 -29.33
N PHE A 150 -21.17 8.38 -29.41
CA PHE A 150 -20.02 8.77 -28.61
C PHE A 150 -19.00 9.49 -29.49
N TYR A 151 -18.71 10.75 -29.15
CA TYR A 151 -17.68 11.57 -29.78
C TYR A 151 -16.42 11.47 -28.93
N ILE A 152 -15.36 10.92 -29.50
CA ILE A 152 -14.10 10.64 -28.79
C ILE A 152 -13.05 11.64 -29.25
N TYR A 153 -12.45 12.35 -28.30
CA TYR A 153 -11.53 13.46 -28.54
C TYR A 153 -10.07 13.10 -28.23
N SER A 154 -9.14 13.84 -28.81
CA SER A 154 -7.68 13.65 -28.65
C SER A 154 -7.16 13.85 -27.23
N ASN A 155 -7.88 14.62 -26.42
CA ASN A 155 -7.57 14.84 -25.01
C ASN A 155 -8.14 13.73 -24.10
N GLY A 156 -8.75 12.67 -24.66
CA GLY A 156 -9.36 11.58 -23.90
C GLY A 156 -10.80 11.82 -23.45
N GLU A 157 -11.35 13.02 -23.69
CA GLU A 157 -12.74 13.31 -23.40
C GLU A 157 -13.69 12.51 -24.32
N VAL A 158 -14.84 12.10 -23.78
CA VAL A 158 -15.89 11.42 -24.53
C VAL A 158 -17.23 12.13 -24.28
N GLU A 159 -17.85 12.64 -25.35
CA GLU A 159 -19.18 13.24 -25.28
C GLU A 159 -20.24 12.29 -25.83
N LYS A 160 -21.32 12.10 -25.07
CA LYS A 160 -22.51 11.37 -25.54
C LYS A 160 -23.52 12.35 -26.16
N LYS A 161 -23.93 12.11 -27.41
CA LYS A 161 -24.91 12.95 -28.13
C LYS A 161 -26.05 12.11 -28.70
N ILE A 162 -27.26 12.67 -28.68
CA ILE A 162 -28.44 12.13 -29.37
C ILE A 162 -29.04 13.30 -30.15
N PHE A 163 -29.21 13.13 -31.46
CA PHE A 163 -29.90 14.10 -32.30
C PHE A 163 -31.31 13.60 -32.54
N VAL A 164 -32.32 14.36 -32.14
CA VAL A 164 -33.74 14.03 -32.36
C VAL A 164 -34.26 14.89 -33.51
N ASN A 165 -35.24 14.36 -34.25
CA ASN A 165 -35.88 15.08 -35.36
C ASN A 165 -36.95 16.06 -34.87
#